data_AF-A0A5J4U202-F1
#
_entry.id   AF-A0A5J4U202-F1
#
_cell.length_a   1.000
_cell.length_b   1.000
_cell.length_c   1.000
_cell.angle_alpha   90.00
_cell.angle_beta   90.00
_cell.angle_gamma   90.00
#
_symmetry.space_group_name_H-M   'P 1'
#
loop_
_entity.id
_entity.type
_entity.pdbx_description
1 polymer ?
#
loop_
_entity_poly.entity_id
_entity_poly.type
_entity_poly.pdbx_seq_one_letter_code
_entity_poly.pdbx_strand_id
1 'polypeptide(L)'
;MQERTNTDTHEKIVSIFSVMLFIFRYPLAGAAIPSLKQHIKRREIYYVDCKVNICFWTAYSFITMPNSKDKRWKDCSRIAEAKRIFSRFNGVDFRDSYQGFDFVGDIDNFIKKEQVNMHMYTFESDPPHYELTQNYTVNGSDKQFNIRFINDGINAHIMYISDVEALTGFRYCNICHRQAFRIGDKNLQQSMRNHMKKCQKNDGKIVKKAILEKFAKPFVPHILSNKTYKYLLANNLTHLFKPTRYYITYDIETLEKKVNEKYGDSSQVTATLIPYAIASTVKLASDIHSFYYDIRTDNFLDMWLEQLFEEAKQVKKDNKYIDETIPQYYEKGELAPFMASLNYQGINKIVGDL
;
A
#
# COMPACT_ATOMS: atom_id res chain seq x y z
N MET A 1 -1.32 33.91 -28.73
CA MET A 1 -1.88 32.62 -28.29
C MET A 1 -2.98 32.94 -27.30
N GLN A 2 -4.24 32.62 -27.59
CA GLN A 2 -5.37 32.99 -26.74
C GLN A 2 -5.47 31.95 -25.61
N GLU A 3 -5.29 32.40 -24.36
CA GLU A 3 -5.47 31.55 -23.17
C GLU A 3 -6.93 31.08 -23.11
N ARG A 4 -7.14 29.77 -23.17
CA ARG A 4 -8.43 29.15 -22.87
C ARG A 4 -8.46 28.72 -21.41
N THR A 5 -9.55 29.00 -20.73
CA THR A 5 -9.74 28.66 -19.32
C THR A 5 -10.49 27.33 -19.18
N ASN A 6 -10.31 26.66 -18.04
CA ASN A 6 -10.97 25.37 -17.74
C ASN A 6 -12.51 25.43 -17.75
N THR A 7 -13.07 26.64 -17.78
CA THR A 7 -14.51 26.92 -17.91
C THR A 7 -15.04 26.87 -19.34
N ASP A 8 -14.17 26.85 -20.35
CA ASP A 8 -14.55 26.94 -21.77
C ASP A 8 -14.84 25.59 -22.44
N THR A 9 -14.66 24.47 -21.72
CA THR A 9 -14.90 23.12 -22.25
C THR A 9 -15.96 22.38 -21.44
N HIS A 10 -17.12 22.12 -22.04
CA HIS A 10 -18.17 21.24 -21.49
C HIS A 10 -17.73 19.76 -21.40
N GLU A 11 -16.52 19.45 -21.89
CA GLU A 11 -15.85 18.16 -21.76
C GLU A 11 -14.64 18.30 -20.83
N LYS A 12 -14.57 17.45 -19.81
CA LYS A 12 -13.39 17.34 -18.94
C LYS A 12 -12.46 16.29 -19.52
N ILE A 13 -11.29 16.72 -20.00
CA ILE A 13 -10.22 15.82 -20.40
C ILE A 13 -9.67 15.15 -19.13
N VAL A 14 -9.90 13.85 -18.99
CA VAL A 14 -9.27 13.02 -17.96
C VAL A 14 -7.98 12.47 -18.58
N SER A 15 -6.85 13.06 -18.21
CA SER A 15 -5.53 12.50 -18.52
C SER A 15 -5.06 11.67 -17.32
N ILE A 16 -4.76 10.40 -17.55
CA ILE A 16 -4.11 9.51 -16.57
C ILE A 16 -2.62 9.83 -16.64
N PHE A 17 -2.12 10.63 -15.69
CA PHE A 17 -0.73 11.08 -15.67
C PHE A 17 0.24 10.06 -15.04
N SER A 18 -0.29 9.00 -14.41
CA SER A 18 0.51 7.98 -13.73
C SER A 18 -0.32 6.70 -13.52
N VAL A 19 0.31 5.56 -13.77
CA VAL A 19 -0.16 4.22 -13.42
C VAL A 19 0.85 3.63 -12.44
N MET A 20 0.39 3.08 -11.32
CA MET A 20 1.21 2.48 -10.27
C MET A 20 0.86 1.00 -10.15
N LEU A 21 1.84 0.12 -10.32
CA LEU A 21 1.72 -1.34 -10.23
C LEU A 21 2.48 -1.82 -8.99
N PHE A 22 1.88 -2.72 -8.21
CA PHE A 22 2.42 -3.23 -6.94
C PHE A 22 2.50 -4.75 -6.98
N ILE A 23 3.64 -5.39 -6.69
CA ILE A 23 3.75 -6.87 -6.71
C ILE A 23 4.47 -7.34 -5.42
N PHE A 24 4.03 -8.45 -4.82
CA PHE A 24 4.59 -8.99 -3.57
C PHE A 24 4.93 -10.50 -3.66
N ARG A 25 5.82 -10.98 -2.78
CA ARG A 25 6.18 -12.41 -2.57
C ARG A 25 5.89 -12.82 -1.11
N TYR A 26 5.32 -14.02 -0.90
CA TYR A 26 5.08 -14.60 0.43
C TYR A 26 5.98 -15.83 0.71
N PRO A 27 6.93 -15.73 1.66
CA PRO A 27 7.48 -16.89 2.35
C PRO A 27 7.51 -16.76 3.90
N LEU A 28 7.70 -17.93 4.54
CA LEU A 28 7.46 -18.27 5.95
C LEU A 28 8.21 -17.42 6.99
N ALA A 29 7.50 -17.08 8.08
CA ALA A 29 7.94 -16.27 9.21
C ALA A 29 8.79 -17.02 10.25
N GLY A 30 9.57 -16.28 11.07
CA GLY A 30 10.17 -16.86 12.29
C GLY A 30 10.93 -15.96 13.29
N ALA A 31 11.33 -14.71 12.99
CA ALA A 31 12.13 -13.92 13.94
C ALA A 31 11.48 -12.60 14.39
N ALA A 32 11.46 -12.35 15.71
CA ALA A 32 10.92 -11.12 16.29
C ALA A 32 11.90 -9.93 16.12
N ILE A 33 11.46 -8.87 15.44
CA ILE A 33 12.23 -7.63 15.23
C ILE A 33 12.54 -6.95 16.59
N PRO A 34 13.82 -6.57 16.87
CA PRO A 34 14.22 -5.98 18.15
C PRO A 34 13.40 -4.75 18.61
N SER A 35 12.99 -3.87 17.69
CA SER A 35 12.17 -2.68 17.98
C SER A 35 10.80 -3.03 18.55
N LEU A 36 10.32 -4.26 18.34
CA LEU A 36 8.99 -4.70 18.79
C LEU A 36 8.99 -5.34 20.16
N LYS A 37 10.17 -5.68 20.70
CA LYS A 37 10.29 -6.33 22.01
C LYS A 37 9.60 -5.53 23.12
N GLN A 38 9.64 -4.19 23.04
CA GLN A 38 8.98 -3.34 24.03
C GLN A 38 7.45 -3.40 23.93
N HIS A 39 6.90 -3.30 22.73
CA HIS A 39 5.45 -3.39 22.49
C HIS A 39 4.88 -4.77 22.83
N ILE A 40 5.65 -5.84 22.58
CA ILE A 40 5.30 -7.21 22.98
C ILE A 40 5.30 -7.33 24.51
N LYS A 41 6.30 -6.78 25.21
CA LYS A 41 6.35 -6.76 26.69
C LYS A 41 5.17 -5.99 27.29
N ARG A 42 4.78 -4.87 26.67
CA ARG A 42 3.63 -4.05 27.07
C ARG A 42 2.28 -4.67 26.71
N ARG A 43 2.27 -5.80 25.99
CA ARG A 43 1.06 -6.51 25.55
C ARG A 43 0.18 -5.68 24.59
N GLU A 44 0.81 -4.79 23.81
CA GLU A 44 0.17 -3.98 22.76
C GLU A 44 0.10 -4.77 21.44
N ILE A 45 1.07 -5.68 21.23
CA ILE A 45 1.17 -6.55 20.07
C ILE A 45 1.36 -8.00 20.54
N TYR A 46 0.68 -8.91 19.85
CA TYR A 46 0.84 -10.35 20.02
C TYR A 46 1.22 -11.02 18.71
N TYR A 47 2.09 -12.03 18.80
CA TYR A 47 2.44 -12.91 17.70
C TYR A 47 2.43 -14.36 18.19
N VAL A 48 2.33 -15.29 17.24
CA VAL A 48 2.41 -16.73 17.49
C VAL A 48 3.50 -17.25 16.57
N ASP A 49 4.52 -17.87 17.16
CA ASP A 49 5.58 -18.48 16.38
C ASP A 49 5.08 -19.77 15.75
N CYS A 50 5.24 -19.91 14.43
CA CYS A 50 4.75 -21.06 13.69
C CYS A 50 5.58 -21.30 12.44
N LYS A 51 5.89 -22.57 12.16
CA LYS A 51 6.69 -23.02 11.01
C LYS A 51 5.90 -23.09 9.69
N VAL A 52 4.61 -22.73 9.69
CA VAL A 52 3.71 -22.76 8.52
C VAL A 52 3.04 -21.39 8.33
N ASN A 53 2.58 -21.06 7.12
CA ASN A 53 2.04 -19.73 6.75
C ASN A 53 0.62 -19.47 7.30
N ILE A 54 0.38 -19.74 8.59
CA ILE A 54 -0.92 -19.62 9.24
C ILE A 54 -1.08 -18.33 10.05
N CYS A 55 -0.16 -17.38 9.91
CA CYS A 55 -0.03 -16.18 10.76
C CYS A 55 -1.32 -15.33 10.82
N PHE A 56 -2.02 -15.16 9.69
CA PHE A 56 -3.32 -14.47 9.62
C PHE A 56 -4.35 -15.11 10.57
N TRP A 57 -4.52 -16.42 10.47
CA TRP A 57 -5.50 -17.16 11.27
C TRP A 57 -5.11 -17.21 12.75
N THR A 58 -3.80 -17.29 13.05
CA THR A 58 -3.34 -17.17 14.43
C THR A 58 -3.55 -15.78 15.00
N ALA A 59 -3.39 -14.71 14.21
CA ALA A 59 -3.74 -13.35 14.62
C ALA A 59 -5.24 -13.22 14.87
N TYR A 60 -6.08 -13.77 13.97
CA TYR A 60 -7.54 -13.73 14.14
C TYR A 60 -8.01 -14.57 15.34
N SER A 61 -7.28 -15.62 15.72
CA SER A 61 -7.60 -16.39 16.92
C SER A 61 -7.64 -15.52 18.19
N PHE A 62 -6.93 -14.38 18.25
CA PHE A 62 -7.00 -13.46 19.39
C PHE A 62 -8.38 -12.80 19.55
N ILE A 63 -9.19 -12.78 18.49
CA ILE A 63 -10.59 -12.36 18.54
C ILE A 63 -11.49 -13.50 19.03
N THR A 64 -11.31 -14.73 18.51
CA THR A 64 -12.17 -15.87 18.86
C THR A 64 -11.85 -16.45 20.24
N MET A 65 -10.59 -16.37 20.66
CA MET A 65 -10.06 -16.79 21.95
C MET A 65 -9.32 -15.62 22.59
N PRO A 66 -10.00 -14.60 23.14
CA PRO A 66 -9.32 -13.45 23.73
C PRO A 66 -8.46 -13.86 24.93
N ASN A 67 -7.34 -13.16 25.12
CA ASN A 67 -6.57 -13.26 26.35
C ASN A 67 -7.30 -12.47 27.45
N SER A 68 -7.23 -12.95 28.68
CA SER A 68 -7.63 -12.19 29.87
C SER A 68 -6.40 -11.78 30.68
N LYS A 69 -6.60 -11.00 31.75
CA LYS A 69 -5.51 -10.62 32.66
C LYS A 69 -4.80 -11.85 33.24
N ASP A 70 -5.56 -12.90 33.52
CA ASP A 70 -5.11 -14.10 34.24
C ASP A 70 -4.88 -15.32 33.32
N LYS A 71 -5.36 -15.26 32.06
CA LYS A 71 -5.26 -16.38 31.13
C LYS A 71 -4.71 -15.94 29.78
N ARG A 72 -3.49 -16.41 29.50
CA ARG A 72 -2.87 -16.38 28.16
C ARG A 72 -2.87 -17.78 27.58
N TRP A 73 -3.39 -17.92 26.37
CA TRP A 73 -3.36 -19.19 25.65
C TRP A 73 -1.95 -19.50 25.16
N LYS A 74 -1.57 -20.78 25.21
CA LYS A 74 -0.31 -21.28 24.65
C LYS A 74 -0.36 -21.22 23.12
N ASP A 75 0.79 -21.03 22.50
CA ASP A 75 0.92 -20.95 21.03
C ASP A 75 0.39 -22.22 20.33
N CYS A 76 0.59 -23.40 20.91
CA CYS A 76 0.01 -24.64 20.37
C CYS A 76 -1.53 -24.62 20.34
N SER A 77 -2.18 -24.06 21.37
CA SER A 77 -3.64 -23.90 21.41
C SER A 77 -4.11 -22.87 20.37
N ARG A 78 -3.34 -21.79 20.18
CA ARG A 78 -3.58 -20.77 19.15
C ARG A 78 -3.49 -21.36 17.75
N ILE A 79 -2.47 -22.17 17.48
CA ILE A 79 -2.26 -22.84 16.19
C ILE A 79 -3.40 -23.83 15.91
N ALA A 80 -3.81 -24.61 16.93
CA ALA A 80 -4.93 -25.52 16.80
C ALA A 80 -6.24 -24.79 16.45
N GLU A 81 -6.54 -23.69 17.14
CA GLU A 81 -7.71 -22.86 16.83
C GLU A 81 -7.60 -22.22 15.43
N ALA A 82 -6.42 -21.73 15.06
CA ALA A 82 -6.18 -21.15 13.75
C ALA A 82 -6.46 -22.16 12.61
N LYS A 83 -6.03 -23.42 12.76
CA LYS A 83 -6.34 -24.51 11.82
C LYS A 83 -7.85 -24.80 11.78
N ARG A 84 -8.53 -24.75 12.93
CA ARG A 84 -10.00 -24.93 13.01
C ARG A 84 -10.75 -23.80 12.30
N ILE A 85 -10.35 -22.54 12.51
CA ILE A 85 -10.94 -21.38 11.86
C ILE A 85 -10.71 -21.47 10.34
N PHE A 86 -9.48 -21.75 9.91
CA PHE A 86 -9.15 -21.96 8.50
C PHE A 86 -10.09 -22.99 7.86
N SER A 87 -10.26 -24.13 8.52
CA SER A 87 -11.06 -25.23 7.97
C SER A 87 -12.55 -24.89 7.92
N ARG A 88 -13.07 -24.20 8.95
CA ARG A 88 -14.44 -23.66 8.95
C ARG A 88 -14.66 -22.61 7.86
N PHE A 89 -13.66 -21.76 7.62
CA PHE A 89 -13.77 -20.67 6.67
C PHE A 89 -13.76 -21.18 5.22
N ASN A 90 -12.78 -22.02 4.90
CA ASN A 90 -12.52 -22.53 3.54
C ASN A 90 -13.26 -23.83 3.21
N GLY A 91 -13.80 -24.54 4.21
CA GLY A 91 -14.46 -25.83 4.03
C GLY A 91 -13.51 -26.99 3.72
N VAL A 92 -12.20 -26.81 3.96
CA VAL A 92 -11.15 -27.81 3.70
C VAL A 92 -10.18 -27.89 4.87
N ASP A 93 -9.64 -29.07 5.13
CA ASP A 93 -8.64 -29.23 6.19
C ASP A 93 -7.33 -28.50 5.87
N PHE A 94 -6.71 -27.95 6.92
CA PHE A 94 -5.43 -27.26 6.79
C PHE A 94 -4.31 -28.22 6.34
N ARG A 95 -3.51 -27.78 5.36
CA ARG A 95 -2.30 -28.47 4.90
C ARG A 95 -1.08 -27.57 5.09
N ASP A 96 0.06 -28.16 5.45
CA ASP A 96 1.29 -27.41 5.71
C ASP A 96 1.83 -26.69 4.46
N SER A 97 1.39 -27.09 3.26
CA SER A 97 1.67 -26.42 1.98
C SER A 97 0.86 -25.13 1.75
N TYR A 98 0.05 -24.69 2.72
CA TYR A 98 -0.70 -23.45 2.63
C TYR A 98 0.22 -22.25 2.40
N GLN A 99 -0.11 -21.42 1.41
CA GLN A 99 0.73 -20.30 0.99
C GLN A 99 0.53 -19.04 1.82
N GLY A 100 -0.55 -18.95 2.58
CA GLY A 100 -0.93 -17.75 3.32
C GLY A 100 -2.34 -17.28 2.95
N PHE A 101 -2.84 -16.31 3.70
CA PHE A 101 -4.14 -15.69 3.43
C PHE A 101 -4.06 -14.75 2.23
N ASP A 102 -4.95 -14.89 1.25
CA ASP A 102 -5.02 -14.01 0.10
C ASP A 102 -5.88 -12.78 0.40
N PHE A 103 -5.22 -11.66 0.73
CA PHE A 103 -5.92 -10.42 1.00
C PHE A 103 -6.69 -9.87 -0.20
N VAL A 104 -6.34 -10.22 -1.44
CA VAL A 104 -7.02 -9.68 -2.62
C VAL A 104 -8.31 -10.44 -2.88
N GLY A 105 -8.23 -11.77 -2.90
CA GLY A 105 -9.38 -12.63 -3.18
C GLY A 105 -10.32 -12.82 -1.98
N ASP A 106 -9.77 -12.94 -0.76
CA ASP A 106 -10.53 -13.49 0.37
C ASP A 106 -11.01 -12.44 1.38
N ILE A 107 -10.44 -11.23 1.42
CA ILE A 107 -10.70 -10.29 2.52
C ILE A 107 -12.17 -9.85 2.61
N ASP A 108 -12.80 -9.56 1.47
CA ASP A 108 -14.19 -9.10 1.44
C ASP A 108 -15.15 -10.20 1.87
N ASN A 109 -14.86 -11.45 1.50
CA ASN A 109 -15.62 -12.60 1.96
C ASN A 109 -15.39 -12.84 3.46
N PHE A 110 -14.15 -12.71 3.91
CA PHE A 110 -13.77 -12.86 5.32
C PHE A 110 -14.49 -11.87 6.23
N ILE A 111 -14.40 -10.56 5.97
CA ILE A 111 -15.02 -9.53 6.81
C ILE A 111 -16.55 -9.68 6.85
N LYS A 112 -17.17 -10.10 5.74
CA LYS A 112 -18.62 -10.33 5.64
C LYS A 112 -19.04 -11.58 6.41
N LYS A 113 -18.33 -12.69 6.26
CA LYS A 113 -18.68 -13.97 6.92
C LYS A 113 -18.44 -13.91 8.42
N GLU A 114 -17.34 -13.31 8.85
CA GLU A 114 -16.98 -13.22 10.27
C GLU A 114 -17.59 -11.98 10.98
N GLN A 115 -18.23 -11.08 10.21
CA GLN A 115 -18.79 -9.82 10.69
C GLN A 115 -17.76 -9.06 11.53
N VAL A 116 -16.65 -8.66 10.91
CA VAL A 116 -15.52 -8.01 11.57
C VAL A 116 -14.92 -6.92 10.69
N ASN A 117 -14.62 -5.76 11.27
CA ASN A 117 -13.86 -4.71 10.61
C ASN A 117 -12.38 -4.97 10.78
N MET A 118 -11.62 -5.01 9.69
CA MET A 118 -10.19 -5.26 9.73
C MET A 118 -9.40 -3.97 9.45
N HIS A 119 -8.35 -3.75 10.25
CA HIS A 119 -7.46 -2.59 10.13
C HIS A 119 -6.01 -3.07 10.07
N MET A 120 -5.28 -2.65 9.05
CA MET A 120 -3.89 -3.05 8.83
C MET A 120 -2.93 -1.90 9.07
N TYR A 121 -1.95 -2.15 9.94
CA TYR A 121 -0.94 -1.18 10.32
C TYR A 121 0.45 -1.62 9.84
N THR A 122 1.26 -0.65 9.42
CA THR A 122 2.69 -0.81 9.14
C THR A 122 3.50 -0.04 10.18
N PHE A 123 4.81 -0.31 10.25
CA PHE A 123 5.73 0.41 11.11
C PHE A 123 6.84 1.01 10.26
N GLU A 124 7.04 2.31 10.41
CA GLU A 124 8.20 2.99 9.88
C GLU A 124 9.21 3.20 11.01
N SER A 125 10.49 2.99 10.74
CA SER A 125 11.54 3.02 11.76
C SER A 125 12.16 4.40 11.99
N ASP A 126 12.00 5.33 11.05
CA ASP A 126 12.67 6.64 11.10
C ASP A 126 11.78 7.79 10.56
N PRO A 127 11.10 8.55 11.44
CA PRO A 127 10.99 8.32 12.89
C PRO A 127 10.12 7.08 13.20
N PRO A 128 10.32 6.40 14.35
CA PRO A 128 9.56 5.21 14.71
C PRO A 128 8.08 5.54 14.93
N HIS A 129 7.21 5.10 14.03
CA HIS A 129 5.77 5.27 14.16
C HIS A 129 4.97 4.17 13.46
N TYR A 130 3.70 4.05 13.85
CA TYR A 130 2.76 3.11 13.25
C TYR A 130 1.73 3.87 12.42
N GLU A 131 1.51 3.41 11.20
CA GLU A 131 0.57 4.01 10.28
C GLU A 131 -0.53 3.01 9.90
N LEU A 132 -1.78 3.48 9.89
CA LEU A 132 -2.92 2.73 9.34
C LEU A 132 -2.87 2.83 7.82
N THR A 133 -2.54 1.74 7.14
CA THR A 133 -2.40 1.71 5.68
C THR A 133 -3.68 1.28 4.99
N GLN A 134 -4.40 0.32 5.57
CA GLN A 134 -5.64 -0.19 4.98
C GLN A 134 -6.72 -0.44 6.02
N ASN A 135 -7.97 -0.26 5.60
CA ASN A 135 -9.15 -0.60 6.37
C ASN A 135 -10.19 -1.30 5.50
N TYR A 136 -10.71 -2.42 6.00
CA TYR A 136 -11.77 -3.21 5.39
C TYR A 136 -12.93 -3.24 6.37
N THR A 137 -14.08 -2.71 5.98
CA THR A 137 -15.22 -2.50 6.89
C THR A 137 -16.47 -3.19 6.39
N VAL A 138 -17.26 -3.72 7.33
CA VAL A 138 -18.57 -4.29 7.09
C VAL A 138 -19.61 -3.54 7.94
N ASN A 139 -20.71 -3.15 7.30
CA ASN A 139 -21.77 -2.41 7.99
C ASN A 139 -22.40 -3.27 9.09
N GLY A 140 -22.60 -2.68 10.28
CA GLY A 140 -23.31 -3.32 11.39
C GLY A 140 -22.45 -4.17 12.32
N SER A 141 -21.13 -4.25 12.10
CA SER A 141 -20.20 -4.90 13.03
C SER A 141 -19.47 -3.88 13.91
N ASP A 142 -19.44 -4.11 15.21
CA ASP A 142 -18.56 -3.40 16.16
C ASP A 142 -17.23 -4.14 16.41
N LYS A 143 -17.10 -5.38 15.92
CA LYS A 143 -15.86 -6.16 16.09
C LYS A 143 -14.75 -5.55 15.26
N GLN A 144 -13.59 -5.41 15.88
CA GLN A 144 -12.37 -4.91 15.22
C GLN A 144 -11.29 -5.98 15.25
N PHE A 145 -10.64 -6.17 14.11
CA PHE A 145 -9.47 -7.01 13.95
C PHE A 145 -8.30 -6.14 13.47
N ASN A 146 -7.51 -5.68 14.43
CA ASN A 146 -6.36 -4.83 14.17
C ASN A 146 -5.14 -5.73 13.99
N ILE A 147 -4.52 -5.66 12.82
CA ILE A 147 -3.30 -6.41 12.53
C ILE A 147 -2.17 -5.48 12.17
N ARG A 148 -0.97 -5.93 12.49
CA ARG A 148 0.25 -5.33 11.97
C ARG A 148 0.88 -6.27 10.96
N PHE A 149 1.17 -5.73 9.79
CA PHE A 149 1.99 -6.39 8.80
C PHE A 149 3.46 -6.05 9.04
N ILE A 150 4.30 -7.08 9.03
CA ILE A 150 5.75 -6.95 9.11
C ILE A 150 6.34 -7.57 7.86
N ASN A 151 7.26 -6.85 7.25
CA ASN A 151 8.14 -7.36 6.22
C ASN A 151 9.55 -6.83 6.51
N ASP A 152 10.51 -7.72 6.78
CA ASP A 152 11.92 -7.36 6.97
C ASP A 152 12.78 -7.60 5.71
N GLY A 153 12.13 -7.84 4.57
CA GLY A 153 12.76 -8.20 3.29
C GLY A 153 12.98 -9.69 3.11
N ILE A 154 12.99 -10.48 4.20
CA ILE A 154 13.21 -11.94 4.19
C ILE A 154 11.97 -12.68 4.68
N ASN A 155 11.27 -12.13 5.68
CA ASN A 155 10.14 -12.72 6.37
C ASN A 155 8.95 -11.76 6.35
N ALA A 156 7.77 -12.27 6.00
CA ALA A 156 6.50 -11.58 6.19
C ALA A 156 5.71 -12.22 7.35
N HIS A 157 5.24 -11.41 8.30
CA HIS A 157 4.42 -11.92 9.40
C HIS A 157 3.29 -10.96 9.77
N ILE A 158 2.18 -11.55 10.22
CA ILE A 158 1.02 -10.81 10.69
C ILE A 158 0.95 -10.96 12.20
N MET A 159 1.01 -9.82 12.89
CA MET A 159 0.82 -9.74 14.32
C MET A 159 -0.55 -9.17 14.65
N TYR A 160 -1.14 -9.58 15.77
CA TYR A 160 -2.36 -9.00 16.29
C TYR A 160 -2.05 -7.77 17.15
N ILE A 161 -2.78 -6.67 16.94
CA ILE A 161 -2.71 -5.47 17.79
C ILE A 161 -3.90 -5.50 18.75
N SER A 162 -3.61 -5.60 20.04
CA SER A 162 -4.62 -5.58 21.10
C SER A 162 -5.03 -4.18 21.52
N ASP A 163 -4.09 -3.23 21.48
CA ASP A 163 -4.31 -1.85 21.89
C ASP A 163 -3.71 -0.89 20.85
N VAL A 164 -4.56 -0.46 19.91
CA VAL A 164 -4.19 0.48 18.85
C VAL A 164 -3.83 1.85 19.41
N GLU A 165 -4.51 2.28 20.47
CA GLU A 165 -4.31 3.60 21.05
C GLU A 165 -2.96 3.70 21.76
N ALA A 166 -2.62 2.69 22.56
CA ALA A 166 -1.30 2.60 23.19
C ALA A 166 -0.18 2.44 22.16
N LEU A 167 -0.44 1.68 21.09
CA LEU A 167 0.56 1.41 20.06
C LEU A 167 0.87 2.63 19.19
N THR A 168 -0.17 3.32 18.70
CA THR A 168 -0.03 4.41 17.73
C THR A 168 0.02 5.79 18.40
N GLY A 169 -0.50 5.93 19.63
CA GLY A 169 -0.72 7.23 20.27
C GLY A 169 -1.89 8.02 19.67
N PHE A 170 -2.65 7.40 18.76
CA PHE A 170 -3.80 7.99 18.10
C PHE A 170 -5.07 7.19 18.37
N ARG A 171 -6.18 7.93 18.47
CA ARG A 171 -7.53 7.40 18.45
C ARG A 171 -8.14 7.64 17.08
N TYR A 172 -8.63 6.59 16.44
CA TYR A 172 -9.31 6.68 15.15
C TYR A 172 -10.82 6.88 15.33
N CYS A 173 -11.45 7.62 14.42
CA CYS A 173 -12.91 7.76 14.41
C CYS A 173 -13.57 6.41 14.10
N ASN A 174 -14.53 5.99 14.94
CA ASN A 174 -15.30 4.76 14.81
C ASN A 174 -16.38 4.78 13.71
N ILE A 175 -16.57 5.90 13.01
CA ILE A 175 -17.53 6.02 11.90
C ILE A 175 -16.79 5.90 10.56
N CYS A 176 -15.75 6.72 10.33
CA CYS A 176 -15.02 6.69 9.07
C CYS A 176 -13.79 5.78 9.07
N HIS A 177 -13.30 5.35 10.23
CA HIS A 177 -12.08 4.55 10.42
C HIS A 177 -10.84 5.12 9.70
N ARG A 178 -10.80 6.44 9.48
CA ARG A 178 -9.76 7.14 8.70
C ARG A 178 -9.19 8.36 9.43
N GLN A 179 -10.06 9.19 10.04
CA GLN A 179 -9.59 10.34 10.81
C GLN A 179 -8.96 9.88 12.12
N ALA A 180 -7.70 10.25 12.34
CA ALA A 180 -6.97 10.02 13.57
C ALA A 180 -6.92 11.28 14.44
N PHE A 181 -6.85 11.09 15.76
CA PHE A 181 -6.71 12.16 16.75
C PHE A 181 -5.62 11.79 17.75
N ARG A 182 -4.71 12.71 18.05
CA ARG A 182 -3.62 12.47 18.99
C ARG A 182 -4.16 12.42 20.42
N ILE A 183 -3.84 11.36 21.17
CA ILE A 183 -4.39 11.16 22.53
C ILE A 183 -3.91 12.24 23.52
N GLY A 184 -2.72 12.81 23.30
CA GLY A 184 -2.16 13.89 24.12
C GLY A 184 -2.69 15.30 23.81
N ASP A 185 -3.61 15.47 22.86
CA ASP A 185 -4.16 16.79 22.53
C ASP A 185 -5.15 17.26 23.61
N LYS A 186 -4.93 18.47 24.15
CA LYS A 186 -5.83 19.12 25.12
C LYS A 186 -7.25 19.29 24.56
N ASN A 187 -7.38 19.45 23.25
CA ASN A 187 -8.65 19.66 22.56
C ASN A 187 -9.25 18.37 21.98
N LEU A 188 -8.67 17.19 22.26
CA LEU A 188 -9.09 15.89 21.70
C LEU A 188 -10.61 15.70 21.72
N GLN A 189 -11.24 15.90 22.88
CA GLN A 189 -12.68 15.71 23.07
C GLN A 189 -13.53 16.64 22.20
N GLN A 190 -13.09 17.88 22.00
CA GLN A 190 -13.79 18.85 21.16
C GLN A 190 -13.59 18.52 19.68
N SER A 191 -12.35 18.25 19.27
CA SER A 191 -11.98 17.89 17.90
C SER A 191 -12.71 16.63 17.44
N MET A 192 -12.76 15.59 18.28
CA MET A 192 -13.49 14.36 18.00
C MET A 192 -14.99 14.61 17.86
N ARG A 193 -15.62 15.33 18.79
CA ARG A 193 -17.07 15.64 18.71
C ARG A 193 -17.40 16.43 17.45
N ASN A 194 -16.59 17.43 17.13
CA ASN A 194 -16.77 18.24 15.92
C ASN A 194 -16.66 17.39 14.64
N HIS A 195 -15.68 16.48 14.60
CA HIS A 195 -15.54 15.55 13.49
C HIS A 195 -16.71 14.57 13.42
N MET A 196 -17.04 13.86 14.51
CA MET A 196 -18.11 12.85 14.53
C MET A 196 -19.45 13.41 14.06
N LYS A 197 -19.82 14.64 14.47
CA LYS A 197 -21.02 15.32 13.98
C LYS A 197 -21.03 15.50 12.45
N LYS A 198 -19.89 15.86 11.86
CA LYS A 198 -19.75 16.00 10.40
C LYS A 198 -19.69 14.65 9.69
N CYS A 199 -18.97 13.71 10.29
CA CYS A 199 -18.75 12.36 9.80
C CYS A 199 -20.07 11.58 9.71
N GLN A 200 -20.90 11.66 10.75
CA GLN A 200 -22.23 11.04 10.78
C GLN A 200 -23.17 11.64 9.73
N LYS A 201 -23.15 12.98 9.55
CA LYS A 201 -23.92 13.65 8.49
C LYS A 201 -23.51 13.21 7.08
N ASN A 202 -22.27 12.82 6.90
CA ASN A 202 -21.72 12.38 5.61
C ASN A 202 -21.66 10.85 5.49
N ASP A 203 -22.35 10.11 6.37
CA ASP A 203 -22.38 8.65 6.37
C ASP A 203 -20.96 8.02 6.38
N GLY A 204 -20.08 8.55 7.22
CA GLY A 204 -18.68 8.11 7.33
C GLY A 204 -17.77 8.55 6.17
N LYS A 205 -18.30 9.19 5.13
CA LYS A 205 -17.53 9.62 3.97
C LYS A 205 -16.74 10.90 4.27
N ILE A 206 -15.44 10.86 4.00
CA ILE A 206 -14.57 12.05 4.10
C ILE A 206 -14.78 12.89 2.83
N VAL A 207 -15.47 14.01 2.98
CA VAL A 207 -15.59 15.02 1.93
C VAL A 207 -14.35 15.91 1.96
N LYS A 208 -13.35 15.60 1.13
CA LYS A 208 -12.22 16.52 0.90
C LYS A 208 -12.66 17.58 -0.11
N LYS A 209 -12.63 18.85 0.29
CA LYS A 209 -12.74 19.96 -0.67
C LYS A 209 -11.34 20.21 -1.23
N ALA A 210 -11.17 20.11 -2.55
CA ALA A 210 -9.94 20.52 -3.19
C ALA A 210 -9.78 22.04 -3.00
N ILE A 211 -8.71 22.44 -2.29
CA ILE A 211 -8.34 23.85 -2.18
C ILE A 211 -7.37 24.09 -3.34
N LEU A 212 -7.85 24.78 -4.36
CA LEU A 212 -6.97 25.23 -5.45
C LEU A 212 -6.11 26.38 -4.93
N GLU A 213 -4.83 26.37 -5.24
CA GLU A 213 -3.95 27.49 -4.91
C GLU A 213 -4.43 28.76 -5.62
N LYS A 214 -4.41 29.89 -4.91
CA LYS A 214 -4.94 31.17 -5.40
C LYS A 214 -4.11 31.78 -6.54
N PHE A 215 -2.90 31.26 -6.76
CA PHE A 215 -1.97 31.69 -7.79
C PHE A 215 -1.47 30.47 -8.54
N ALA A 216 -1.40 30.57 -9.87
CA ALA A 216 -0.76 29.56 -10.70
C ALA A 216 0.74 29.57 -10.38
N LYS A 217 1.24 28.54 -9.68
CA LYS A 217 2.67 28.28 -9.66
C LYS A 217 3.09 27.83 -11.05
N PRO A 218 4.25 28.27 -11.56
CA PRO A 218 4.86 27.64 -12.71
C PRO A 218 4.98 26.14 -12.41
N PHE A 219 4.21 25.31 -13.13
CA PHE A 219 4.30 23.86 -12.99
C PHE A 219 5.57 23.43 -13.69
N VAL A 220 6.66 23.38 -12.93
CA VAL A 220 7.97 22.90 -13.40
C VAL A 220 8.39 21.70 -12.55
N PRO A 221 7.66 20.56 -12.62
CA PRO A 221 7.87 19.43 -11.72
C PRO A 221 9.29 18.91 -11.81
N HIS A 222 9.84 18.83 -13.02
CA HIS A 222 11.20 18.34 -13.25
C HIS A 222 12.30 19.15 -12.53
N ILE A 223 12.02 20.41 -12.15
CA ILE A 223 12.93 21.24 -11.32
C ILE A 223 12.54 21.17 -9.85
N LEU A 224 11.23 21.27 -9.54
CA LEU A 224 10.74 21.37 -8.17
C LEU A 224 10.51 20.02 -7.46
N SER A 225 10.50 18.89 -8.15
CA SER A 225 10.43 17.54 -7.56
C SER A 225 11.80 16.85 -7.52
N ASN A 226 12.76 17.30 -8.34
CA ASN A 226 14.09 16.72 -8.38
C ASN A 226 14.91 17.10 -7.14
N LYS A 227 14.90 16.21 -6.14
CA LYS A 227 15.64 16.38 -4.87
C LYS A 227 17.15 16.52 -5.08
N THR A 228 17.73 15.88 -6.10
CA THR A 228 19.14 16.05 -6.48
C THR A 228 19.42 17.49 -6.92
N TYR A 229 18.58 18.04 -7.81
CA TYR A 229 18.72 19.42 -8.24
C TYR A 229 18.54 20.41 -7.08
N LYS A 230 17.56 20.18 -6.19
CA LYS A 230 17.39 20.99 -4.96
C LYS A 230 18.63 20.97 -4.07
N TYR A 231 19.20 19.79 -3.84
CA TYR A 231 20.42 19.66 -3.04
C TYR A 231 21.59 20.41 -3.67
N LEU A 232 21.81 20.23 -4.98
CA LEU A 232 22.88 20.92 -5.71
C LEU A 232 22.68 22.44 -5.70
N LEU A 233 21.45 22.91 -5.86
CA LEU A 233 21.10 24.32 -5.79
C LEU A 233 21.38 24.91 -4.40
N ALA A 234 20.96 24.23 -3.33
CA ALA A 234 21.16 24.69 -1.96
C ALA A 234 22.64 24.78 -1.54
N ASN A 235 23.52 24.00 -2.19
CA ASN A 235 24.96 23.95 -1.91
C ASN A 235 25.81 24.71 -2.95
N ASN A 236 25.21 25.48 -3.86
CA ASN A 236 25.92 26.15 -4.97
C ASN A 236 26.71 25.20 -5.90
N LEU A 237 26.24 23.96 -6.04
CA LEU A 237 26.85 22.90 -6.85
C LEU A 237 26.07 22.62 -8.15
N THR A 238 25.29 23.58 -8.65
CA THR A 238 24.43 23.39 -9.84
C THR A 238 25.20 23.01 -11.11
N HIS A 239 26.47 23.41 -11.23
CA HIS A 239 27.35 23.03 -12.34
C HIS A 239 27.62 21.52 -12.41
N LEU A 240 27.41 20.79 -11.32
CA LEU A 240 27.55 19.33 -11.29
C LEU A 240 26.30 18.61 -11.80
N PHE A 241 25.16 19.29 -11.93
CA PHE A 241 23.90 18.66 -12.33
C PHE A 241 23.98 18.06 -13.73
N LYS A 242 23.59 16.79 -13.85
CA LYS A 242 23.46 16.07 -15.11
C LYS A 242 22.00 15.71 -15.34
N PRO A 243 21.41 16.08 -16.49
CA PRO A 243 20.05 15.67 -16.82
C PRO A 243 20.00 14.15 -17.03
N THR A 244 18.86 13.54 -16.71
CA THR A 244 18.56 12.16 -17.07
C THR A 244 18.59 12.01 -18.59
N ARG A 245 19.43 11.10 -19.10
CA ARG A 245 19.62 10.88 -20.55
C ARG A 245 19.03 9.57 -21.02
N TYR A 246 18.88 8.62 -20.10
CA TYR A 246 18.44 7.25 -20.36
C TYR A 246 17.12 7.03 -19.64
N TYR A 247 16.18 6.39 -20.30
CA TYR A 247 14.79 6.30 -19.83
C TYR A 247 14.05 5.16 -20.50
N ILE A 248 12.93 4.79 -19.92
CA ILE A 248 11.97 3.88 -20.53
C ILE A 248 10.69 4.68 -20.78
N THR A 249 10.17 4.57 -22.00
CA THR A 249 8.83 5.03 -22.33
C THR A 249 7.95 3.83 -22.58
N TYR A 250 6.66 3.97 -22.30
CA TYR A 250 5.68 2.94 -22.61
C TYR A 250 4.39 3.56 -23.12
N ASP A 251 3.67 2.78 -23.90
CA ASP A 251 2.34 3.10 -24.39
C ASP A 251 1.43 1.90 -24.17
N ILE A 252 0.22 2.16 -23.67
CA ILE A 252 -0.76 1.12 -23.31
C ILE A 252 -2.02 1.34 -24.12
N GLU A 253 -2.33 0.37 -24.95
CA GLU A 253 -3.63 0.29 -25.61
C GLU A 253 -4.64 -0.33 -24.65
N THR A 254 -5.82 0.30 -24.54
CA THR A 254 -6.87 -0.15 -23.63
C THR A 254 -8.20 -0.32 -24.36
N LEU A 255 -9.01 -1.26 -23.89
CA LEU A 255 -10.40 -1.42 -24.30
C LEU A 255 -11.34 -0.89 -23.22
N GLU A 256 -12.36 -0.16 -23.64
CA GLU A 256 -13.39 0.36 -22.75
C GLU A 256 -14.39 -0.74 -22.39
N LYS A 257 -14.49 -1.07 -21.09
CA LYS A 257 -15.58 -1.86 -20.53
C LYS A 257 -16.56 -0.93 -19.85
N LYS A 258 -17.77 -0.76 -20.41
CA LYS A 258 -18.81 0.08 -19.82
C LYS A 258 -19.32 -0.54 -18.51
N VAL A 259 -19.39 0.28 -17.46
CA VAL A 259 -19.76 -0.14 -16.10
C VAL A 259 -20.93 0.69 -15.55
N ASN A 260 -20.99 1.99 -15.86
CA ASN A 260 -22.09 2.90 -15.49
C ASN A 260 -22.51 2.87 -14.01
N GLU A 261 -21.55 2.76 -13.10
CA GLU A 261 -21.79 2.70 -11.65
C GLU A 261 -21.80 4.09 -11.00
N LYS A 262 -22.81 4.38 -10.18
CA LYS A 262 -22.89 5.66 -9.44
C LYS A 262 -22.31 5.55 -8.03
N TYR A 263 -21.49 6.53 -7.66
CA TYR A 263 -20.85 6.64 -6.35
C TYR A 263 -21.32 7.93 -5.65
N GLY A 264 -22.53 7.91 -5.11
CA GLY A 264 -23.19 9.07 -4.51
C GLY A 264 -23.87 9.98 -5.53
N ASP A 265 -24.24 11.19 -5.10
CA ASP A 265 -25.16 12.06 -5.87
C ASP A 265 -24.51 12.74 -7.07
N SER A 266 -23.18 12.80 -7.12
CA SER A 266 -22.43 13.58 -8.12
C SER A 266 -21.26 12.85 -8.78
N SER A 267 -21.08 11.56 -8.52
CA SER A 267 -19.98 10.78 -9.12
C SER A 267 -20.53 9.53 -9.80
N GLN A 268 -20.05 9.26 -11.02
CA GLN A 268 -20.39 8.07 -11.79
C GLN A 268 -19.15 7.58 -12.53
N VAL A 269 -18.88 6.28 -12.45
CA VAL A 269 -17.91 5.58 -13.28
C VAL A 269 -18.64 5.07 -14.51
N THR A 270 -18.41 5.71 -15.66
CA THR A 270 -19.06 5.33 -16.92
C THR A 270 -18.44 4.04 -17.48
N ALA A 271 -17.13 3.89 -17.37
CA ALA A 271 -16.40 2.72 -17.87
C ALA A 271 -15.09 2.49 -17.12
N THR A 272 -14.59 1.27 -17.23
CA THR A 272 -13.27 0.82 -16.79
C THR A 272 -12.44 0.48 -18.02
N LEU A 273 -11.19 0.94 -18.06
CA LEU A 273 -10.25 0.64 -19.13
C LEU A 273 -9.52 -0.67 -18.81
N ILE A 274 -9.57 -1.63 -19.74
CA ILE A 274 -8.87 -2.91 -19.63
C ILE A 274 -7.64 -2.85 -20.55
N PRO A 275 -6.42 -3.07 -20.05
CA PRO A 275 -5.23 -3.15 -20.89
C PRO A 275 -5.35 -4.25 -21.95
N TYR A 276 -5.01 -3.90 -23.18
CA TYR A 276 -5.10 -4.77 -24.35
C TYR A 276 -3.72 -5.07 -24.94
N ALA A 277 -2.86 -4.06 -25.00
CA ALA A 277 -1.48 -4.21 -25.43
C ALA A 277 -0.61 -3.17 -24.75
N ILE A 278 0.68 -3.47 -24.64
CA ILE A 278 1.66 -2.55 -24.08
C ILE A 278 2.96 -2.65 -24.87
N ALA A 279 3.44 -1.49 -25.30
CA ALA A 279 4.72 -1.33 -25.97
C ALA A 279 5.64 -0.51 -25.08
N SER A 280 6.93 -0.84 -25.06
CA SER A 280 7.93 -0.04 -24.36
C SER A 280 9.15 0.16 -25.21
N THR A 281 9.76 1.34 -25.08
CA THR A 281 11.02 1.69 -25.72
C THR A 281 12.01 2.12 -24.65
N VAL A 282 13.15 1.46 -24.62
CA VAL A 282 14.24 1.66 -23.69
C VAL A 282 15.35 2.44 -24.40
N LYS A 283 15.76 3.55 -23.80
CA LYS A 283 16.93 4.32 -24.21
C LYS A 283 18.05 4.08 -23.20
N LEU A 284 19.09 3.35 -23.61
CA LEU A 284 20.32 3.11 -22.83
C LEU A 284 21.49 3.96 -23.35
N ALA A 285 22.60 3.91 -22.62
CA ALA A 285 23.88 4.48 -23.06
C ALA A 285 24.43 3.75 -24.29
N SER A 286 24.27 2.43 -24.35
CA SER A 286 24.70 1.57 -25.45
C SER A 286 23.83 1.71 -26.70
N ASP A 287 22.51 1.70 -26.53
CA ASP A 287 21.57 1.44 -27.62
C ASP A 287 20.14 1.91 -27.31
N ILE A 288 19.24 1.63 -28.27
CA ILE A 288 17.79 1.84 -28.17
C ILE A 288 17.12 0.57 -28.66
N HIS A 289 16.22 0.02 -27.86
CA HIS A 289 15.42 -1.14 -28.24
C HIS A 289 13.99 -1.03 -27.68
N SER A 290 13.11 -1.86 -28.22
CA SER A 290 11.70 -1.90 -27.83
C SER A 290 11.25 -3.32 -27.54
N PHE A 291 10.28 -3.46 -26.65
CA PHE A 291 9.63 -4.72 -26.33
C PHE A 291 8.11 -4.52 -26.24
N TYR A 292 7.36 -5.60 -26.51
CA TYR A 292 5.92 -5.54 -26.70
C TYR A 292 5.25 -6.79 -26.15
N TYR A 293 4.09 -6.59 -25.52
CA TYR A 293 3.25 -7.64 -24.95
C TYR A 293 1.78 -7.31 -25.18
N ASP A 294 0.94 -8.32 -25.41
CA ASP A 294 -0.50 -8.14 -25.60
C ASP A 294 -1.30 -9.32 -25.06
N ILE A 295 -2.63 -9.18 -25.07
CA ILE A 295 -3.58 -10.16 -24.53
C ILE A 295 -3.49 -11.59 -25.11
N ARG A 296 -2.78 -11.83 -26.22
CA ARG A 296 -2.54 -13.16 -26.78
C ARG A 296 -1.49 -13.94 -25.98
N THR A 297 -0.69 -13.24 -25.20
CA THR A 297 0.28 -13.82 -24.28
C THR A 297 -0.38 -13.95 -22.91
N ASP A 298 -0.39 -15.17 -22.36
CA ASP A 298 -0.87 -15.36 -20.99
C ASP A 298 -0.02 -14.52 -20.04
N ASN A 299 -0.67 -13.75 -19.17
CA ASN A 299 -0.02 -12.92 -18.14
C ASN A 299 0.90 -11.84 -18.74
N PHE A 300 0.51 -11.29 -19.89
CA PHE A 300 1.34 -10.34 -20.65
C PHE A 300 1.77 -9.09 -19.85
N LEU A 301 0.93 -8.62 -18.91
CA LEU A 301 1.28 -7.49 -18.03
C LEU A 301 2.40 -7.86 -17.05
N ASP A 302 2.42 -9.10 -16.56
CA ASP A 302 3.45 -9.57 -15.63
C ASP A 302 4.78 -9.76 -16.34
N MET A 303 4.75 -10.34 -17.55
CA MET A 303 5.94 -10.44 -18.40
C MET A 303 6.48 -9.06 -18.77
N TRP A 304 5.60 -8.11 -19.07
CA TRP A 304 5.98 -6.73 -19.32
C TRP A 304 6.65 -6.10 -18.09
N LEU A 305 6.06 -6.28 -16.90
CA LEU A 305 6.62 -5.77 -15.64
C LEU A 305 8.00 -6.37 -15.35
N GLU A 306 8.19 -7.69 -15.52
CA GLU A 306 9.47 -8.35 -15.34
C GLU A 306 10.55 -7.73 -16.23
N GLN A 307 10.27 -7.59 -17.53
CA GLN A 307 11.20 -6.97 -18.47
C GLN A 307 11.47 -5.51 -18.10
N LEU A 308 10.43 -4.74 -17.78
CA LEU A 308 10.55 -3.33 -17.39
C LEU A 308 11.53 -3.15 -16.23
N PHE A 309 11.47 -4.03 -15.21
CA PHE A 309 12.36 -3.95 -14.05
C PHE A 309 13.81 -4.29 -14.38
N GLU A 310 14.06 -5.28 -15.24
CA GLU A 310 15.42 -5.60 -15.68
C GLU A 310 16.03 -4.43 -16.48
N GLU A 311 15.26 -3.83 -17.39
CA GLU A 311 15.70 -2.65 -18.15
C GLU A 311 15.93 -1.44 -17.23
N ALA A 312 15.08 -1.25 -16.21
CA ALA A 312 15.20 -0.16 -15.26
C ALA A 312 16.50 -0.24 -14.43
N LYS A 313 17.02 -1.44 -14.14
CA LYS A 313 18.33 -1.61 -13.49
C LYS A 313 19.45 -1.00 -14.34
N GLN A 314 19.44 -1.28 -15.65
CA GLN A 314 20.46 -0.79 -16.55
C GLN A 314 20.31 0.72 -16.80
N VAL A 315 19.08 1.22 -16.97
CA VAL A 315 18.80 2.67 -17.07
C VAL A 315 19.28 3.43 -15.82
N LYS A 316 19.09 2.88 -14.62
CA LYS A 316 19.58 3.46 -13.37
C LYS A 316 21.12 3.50 -13.36
N LYS A 317 21.77 2.42 -13.76
CA LYS A 317 23.24 2.34 -13.86
C LYS A 317 23.79 3.39 -14.83
N ASP A 318 23.19 3.53 -16.00
CA ASP A 318 23.63 4.46 -17.04
C ASP A 318 23.43 5.93 -16.64
N ASN A 319 22.42 6.24 -15.81
CA ASN A 319 22.19 7.59 -15.28
C ASN A 319 22.99 7.93 -14.01
N LYS A 320 23.77 6.98 -13.46
CA LYS A 320 24.55 7.21 -12.23
C LYS A 320 25.63 8.28 -12.47
N TYR A 321 25.72 9.26 -11.57
CA TYR A 321 26.84 10.21 -11.54
C TYR A 321 28.13 9.46 -11.18
N ILE A 322 29.23 9.87 -11.82
CA ILE A 322 30.58 9.33 -11.58
C ILE A 322 31.03 9.63 -10.15
N ASP A 323 30.67 10.81 -9.63
CA ASP A 323 30.93 11.20 -8.26
C ASP A 323 29.84 10.62 -7.34
N GLU A 324 30.24 9.67 -6.49
CA GLU A 324 29.35 8.98 -5.55
C GLU A 324 28.94 9.87 -4.36
N THR A 325 29.57 11.03 -4.17
CA THR A 325 29.23 11.98 -3.10
C THR A 325 28.01 12.83 -3.45
N ILE A 326 27.62 12.89 -4.73
CA ILE A 326 26.41 13.60 -5.17
C ILE A 326 25.19 12.73 -4.83
N PRO A 327 24.31 13.17 -3.91
CA PRO A 327 23.16 12.39 -3.53
C PRO A 327 22.18 12.29 -4.71
N GLN A 328 22.09 11.10 -5.29
CA GLN A 328 21.15 10.80 -6.36
C GLN A 328 19.83 10.35 -5.79
N TYR A 329 18.92 11.30 -5.72
CA TYR A 329 17.53 10.99 -5.50
C TYR A 329 16.91 10.62 -6.84
N TYR A 330 16.97 9.33 -7.16
CA TYR A 330 15.89 8.77 -7.96
C TYR A 330 14.62 9.02 -7.15
N GLU A 331 13.55 9.48 -7.78
CA GLU A 331 12.24 9.23 -7.21
C GLU A 331 12.17 7.70 -7.08
N LYS A 332 12.52 7.17 -5.89
CA LYS A 332 11.79 6.06 -5.32
C LYS A 332 10.35 6.57 -5.39
N GLY A 333 9.64 6.28 -6.48
CA GLY A 333 8.19 6.38 -6.46
C GLY A 333 7.80 5.67 -5.19
N GLU A 334 7.28 6.43 -4.22
CA GLU A 334 7.28 6.17 -2.78
C GLU A 334 7.35 4.67 -2.45
N LEU A 335 8.59 4.18 -2.31
CA LEU A 335 8.88 2.82 -1.88
C LEU A 335 8.82 2.83 -0.35
N ALA A 336 7.58 2.67 0.12
CA ALA A 336 6.99 2.65 1.47
C ALA A 336 6.31 3.98 1.89
N PRO A 337 5.03 3.98 2.37
CA PRO A 337 4.16 2.86 2.77
C PRO A 337 2.82 2.78 1.98
N PHE A 338 2.77 2.04 0.87
CA PHE A 338 1.48 1.56 0.32
C PHE A 338 1.64 0.09 -0.08
N MET A 339 1.63 -0.78 0.94
CA MET A 339 1.72 -2.23 0.83
C MET A 339 0.31 -2.83 0.68
N ALA A 340 -0.15 -2.96 -0.55
CA ALA A 340 -1.20 -3.87 -1.07
C ALA A 340 -1.63 -3.31 -2.44
N SER A 341 -1.53 -3.98 -3.58
CA SER A 341 -1.92 -5.34 -3.92
C SER A 341 -1.39 -5.62 -5.33
N LEU A 342 -0.75 -6.78 -5.57
CA LEU A 342 -1.01 -7.72 -6.67
C LEU A 342 -0.20 -9.00 -6.36
N ASN A 343 -0.90 -10.13 -6.44
CA ASN A 343 -0.30 -11.46 -6.47
C ASN A 343 -0.24 -11.87 -7.94
N TYR A 344 0.97 -12.01 -8.50
CA TYR A 344 1.17 -12.77 -9.73
C TYR A 344 2.41 -13.65 -9.64
N GLN A 345 2.27 -14.91 -10.02
CA GLN A 345 3.13 -16.04 -9.62
C GLN A 345 4.52 -16.11 -10.30
N GLY A 346 4.93 -15.13 -11.11
CA GLY A 346 6.20 -15.15 -11.87
C GLY A 346 7.42 -14.52 -11.19
N ILE A 347 7.23 -13.54 -10.30
CA ILE A 347 8.25 -12.51 -10.00
C ILE A 347 9.10 -12.87 -8.76
N ASN A 348 9.40 -14.14 -8.57
CA ASN A 348 10.09 -14.64 -7.37
C ASN A 348 11.63 -14.64 -7.46
N LYS A 349 12.26 -14.07 -8.50
CA LYS A 349 13.71 -14.21 -8.70
C LYS A 349 14.53 -12.91 -8.83
N ILE A 350 13.89 -11.75 -9.01
CA ILE A 350 14.57 -10.55 -9.54
C ILE A 350 14.93 -9.47 -8.49
N VAL A 351 14.27 -9.46 -7.33
CA VAL A 351 14.34 -8.36 -6.35
C VAL A 351 15.58 -8.43 -5.41
N GLY A 352 16.35 -9.52 -5.46
CA GLY A 352 17.58 -9.65 -4.65
C GLY A 352 18.75 -8.76 -5.07
N ASP A 353 18.73 -8.23 -6.30
CA ASP A 353 19.87 -7.58 -6.95
C ASP A 353 19.60 -6.12 -7.39
N LEU A 354 18.60 -5.43 -6.81
CA LEU A 354 18.24 -4.02 -7.06
C LEU A 354 18.60 -3.11 -5.88
#